data_AF-A0A369USN2-F1
#
_entry.id   AF-A0A369USN2-F1
#
_cell.length_a   1.000
_cell.length_b   1.000
_cell.length_c   1.000
_cell.angle_alpha   90.00
_cell.angle_beta   90.00
_cell.angle_gamma   90.00
#
_symmetry.space_group_name_H-M   'P 1'
#
loop_
_entity.id
_entity.type
_entity.pdbx_description
1 polymer ?
#
loop_
_entity_poly.entity_id
_entity_poly.type
_entity_poly.pdbx_seq_one_letter_code
_entity_poly.pdbx_strand_id
1 'polypeptide(L)' 'MGQSIDSRVLDKLSGGSDVSEQMTLTGTVSNDNADHVVTGFNSIGAGSFNGAAGVPMVIQNTGNNVLIQNATIINVQFKP' A
#
# COMPACT_ATOMS: atom_id res chain seq x y z
N MET A 1 20.54 -29.03 34.79
CA MET A 1 20.93 -29.27 33.38
C MET A 1 19.68 -29.11 32.53
N GLY A 2 19.61 -28.07 31.70
CA GLY A 2 18.40 -27.75 30.91
C GLY A 2 18.23 -28.68 29.71
N GLN A 3 17.00 -29.09 29.42
CA GLN A 3 16.68 -29.92 28.25
C GLN A 3 16.94 -29.14 26.96
N SER A 4 17.63 -29.76 26.01
CA SER A 4 17.82 -29.20 24.66
C SER A 4 16.50 -29.27 23.89
N ILE A 5 15.99 -28.12 23.45
CA ILE A 5 14.79 -28.03 22.61
C ILE A 5 15.15 -28.34 21.15
N ASP A 6 14.27 -29.07 20.45
CA ASP A 6 14.41 -29.39 19.03
C ASP A 6 14.42 -28.12 18.16
N SER A 7 15.26 -28.10 17.11
CA SER A 7 15.45 -26.91 16.28
C SER A 7 14.17 -26.45 15.59
N ARG A 8 13.23 -27.34 15.27
CA ARG A 8 11.92 -26.95 14.69
C ARG A 8 11.01 -26.27 15.71
N VAL A 9 11.16 -26.63 16.99
CA VAL A 9 10.44 -25.98 18.09
C VAL A 9 11.07 -24.62 18.38
N LEU A 10 12.40 -24.51 18.29
CA LEU A 10 13.10 -23.24 18.38
C LEU A 10 12.71 -22.30 17.23
N ASP A 11 12.66 -22.77 15.97
CA ASP A 11 12.24 -21.98 14.79
C ASP A 11 10.80 -21.46 14.92
N LYS A 12 9.92 -22.24 15.56
CA LYS A 12 8.54 -21.82 15.82
C LYS A 12 8.44 -20.80 16.97
N LEU A 13 9.29 -20.93 17.99
CA LEU A 13 9.37 -20.02 19.14
C LEU A 13 10.15 -18.73 18.84
N SER A 14 11.11 -18.75 17.91
CA SER A 14 11.99 -17.63 17.55
C SER A 14 11.39 -16.69 16.50
N GLY A 15 10.06 -16.74 16.31
CA GLY A 15 9.37 -15.91 15.33
C GLY A 15 9.07 -16.64 14.03
N GLY A 16 8.40 -17.79 14.11
CA GLY A 16 7.51 -18.24 13.04
C GLY A 16 6.42 -17.20 12.88
N SER A 17 6.75 -16.16 12.09
CA SER A 17 6.06 -14.87 12.05
C SER A 17 4.60 -15.04 11.66
N ASP A 18 3.69 -14.93 12.62
CA ASP A 18 2.28 -14.71 12.34
C ASP A 18 2.12 -13.27 11.85
N VAL A 19 2.31 -13.05 10.54
CA VAL A 19 2.14 -11.75 9.89
C VAL A 19 0.65 -11.61 9.57
N SER A 20 -0.07 -10.90 10.42
CA SER A 20 -1.48 -10.57 10.21
C SER A 20 -1.61 -9.11 9.83
N GLU A 21 -1.85 -8.85 8.54
CA GLU A 21 -1.99 -7.50 8.00
C GLU A 21 -3.44 -7.25 7.58
N GLN A 22 -4.12 -6.34 8.29
CA GLN A 22 -5.49 -5.94 7.97
C GLN A 22 -5.49 -4.50 7.48
N MET A 23 -6.03 -4.27 6.28
CA MET A 23 -6.25 -2.93 5.76
C MET A 23 -7.74 -2.67 5.57
N THR A 24 -8.27 -1.72 6.32
CA THR A 24 -9.66 -1.27 6.19
C THR A 24 -9.63 0.15 5.65
N LEU A 25 -10.22 0.34 4.47
CA LEU A 25 -10.28 1.64 3.81
C LEU A 25 -11.74 1.96 3.48
N THR A 26 -12.31 2.84 4.28
CA THR A 26 -13.71 3.27 4.17
C THR A 26 -13.74 4.75 3.82
N GLY A 27 -14.52 5.10 2.81
CA GLY A 27 -14.80 6.50 2.49
C GLY A 27 -16.06 6.61 1.65
N THR A 28 -16.72 7.75 1.79
CA THR A 28 -17.97 8.07 1.10
C THR A 28 -17.82 9.44 0.45
N VAL A 29 -18.26 9.54 -0.80
CA VAL A 29 -18.45 10.81 -1.51
C VAL A 29 -19.95 11.02 -1.59
N SER A 30 -20.48 12.03 -0.90
CA SER A 30 -21.92 12.28 -0.88
C SER A 30 -22.24 13.77 -0.79
N ASN A 31 -23.42 14.13 -1.33
CA ASN A 31 -23.92 15.50 -1.45
C ASN A 31 -23.07 16.44 -2.32
N ASP A 32 -22.34 15.90 -3.29
CA ASP A 32 -21.52 16.74 -4.15
C ASP A 32 -22.33 17.35 -5.31
N ASN A 33 -22.21 18.67 -5.48
CA ASN A 33 -22.76 19.42 -6.60
C ASN A 33 -21.60 20.16 -7.30
N ALA A 34 -21.41 19.89 -8.59
CA ALA A 34 -20.38 20.55 -9.39
C ALA A 34 -21.06 21.25 -10.57
N ASP A 35 -20.99 22.59 -10.60
CA ASP A 35 -21.57 23.44 -11.63
C ASP A 35 -20.48 24.38 -12.18
N HIS A 36 -20.46 24.61 -13.50
CA HIS A 36 -19.44 25.39 -14.22
C HIS A 36 -17.96 24.96 -13.98
N VAL A 37 -17.68 23.66 -13.84
CA VAL A 37 -16.30 23.22 -13.55
C VAL A 37 -15.52 22.82 -14.80
N VAL A 38 -14.33 23.41 -14.95
CA VAL A 38 -13.31 23.00 -15.93
C VAL A 38 -12.33 22.06 -15.23
N THR A 39 -12.23 20.82 -15.69
CA THR A 39 -11.27 19.83 -15.15
C THR A 39 -9.99 19.79 -15.99
N GLY A 40 -8.86 19.44 -15.36
CA GLY A 40 -7.56 19.34 -16.03
C GLY A 40 -7.39 18.04 -16.85
N PHE A 41 -6.28 17.93 -17.59
CA PHE A 41 -6.01 16.80 -18.51
C PHE A 41 -5.31 15.58 -17.90
N ASN A 42 -4.97 15.59 -16.61
CA ASN A 42 -4.42 14.41 -15.91
C ASN A 42 -3.19 13.80 -16.60
N SER A 43 -2.37 14.64 -17.22
CA SER A 43 -1.40 14.18 -18.21
C SER A 43 -0.08 13.80 -17.54
N ILE A 44 0.29 12.54 -17.70
CA ILE A 44 1.62 12.02 -17.38
C ILE A 44 2.44 12.04 -18.67
N GLY A 45 3.41 12.95 -18.76
CA GLY A 45 4.24 13.14 -19.94
C GLY A 45 5.37 12.12 -20.12
N ALA A 46 6.01 12.13 -21.28
CA ALA A 46 7.13 11.25 -21.58
C ALA A 46 8.28 11.45 -20.57
N GLY A 47 8.78 10.34 -20.01
CA GLY A 47 9.87 10.35 -19.04
C GLY A 47 9.47 10.60 -17.59
N SER A 48 8.18 10.72 -17.26
CA SER A 48 7.66 10.97 -15.91
C SER A 48 8.15 9.99 -14.83
N PHE A 49 8.51 8.78 -15.24
CA PHE A 49 8.99 7.70 -14.36
C PHE A 49 10.33 7.13 -14.81
N ASN A 50 11.06 7.83 -15.68
CA ASN A 50 12.40 7.37 -16.07
C ASN A 50 13.31 7.39 -14.83
N GLY A 51 13.86 6.23 -14.47
CA GLY A 51 14.67 6.06 -13.26
C GLY A 51 13.87 5.80 -11.97
N ALA A 52 12.55 5.57 -12.04
CA ALA A 52 11.79 5.16 -10.87
C ALA A 52 12.24 3.76 -10.40
N ALA A 53 12.64 3.64 -9.14
CA ALA A 53 13.01 2.38 -8.48
C ALA A 53 12.24 2.25 -7.16
N GLY A 54 11.88 1.02 -6.77
CA GLY A 54 11.00 0.76 -5.64
C GLY A 54 9.54 0.53 -6.08
N VAL A 55 8.57 0.99 -5.27
CA VAL A 55 7.12 0.86 -5.55
C VAL A 55 6.53 2.26 -5.82
N PRO A 56 6.69 2.82 -7.03
CA PRO A 56 6.12 4.12 -7.36
C PRO A 56 4.60 4.00 -7.43
N MET A 57 3.89 4.89 -6.72
CA MET A 57 2.44 4.96 -6.74
C MET A 57 2.00 6.31 -7.29
N VAL A 58 1.17 6.30 -8.33
CA VAL A 58 0.60 7.50 -8.91
C VAL A 58 -0.90 7.33 -9.05
N ILE A 59 -1.62 8.34 -8.56
CA ILE A 59 -3.06 8.42 -8.70
C ILE A 59 -3.39 9.77 -9.30
N GLN A 60 -4.06 9.73 -10.43
CA GLN A 60 -4.30 10.82 -11.34
C GLN A 60 -5.82 10.98 -11.41
N ASN A 61 -6.38 11.96 -10.73
CA ASN A 61 -7.83 12.10 -10.58
C ASN A 61 -8.26 13.50 -10.97
N THR A 62 -8.41 13.72 -12.27
CA THR A 62 -9.06 14.94 -12.76
C THR A 62 -10.55 14.74 -12.77
N GLY A 63 -11.22 15.35 -11.81
CA GLY A 63 -12.67 15.34 -11.67
C GLY A 63 -13.09 16.08 -10.40
N ASN A 64 -14.34 16.51 -10.35
CA ASN A 64 -15.01 16.88 -9.10
C ASN A 64 -15.54 15.60 -8.44
N ASN A 65 -15.68 15.61 -7.12
CA ASN A 65 -16.37 14.54 -6.40
C ASN A 65 -15.61 13.20 -6.47
N VAL A 66 -14.28 13.24 -6.30
CA VAL A 66 -13.45 12.04 -6.31
C VAL A 66 -12.94 11.72 -4.90
N LEU A 67 -13.23 10.50 -4.45
CA LEU A 67 -12.54 9.89 -3.32
C LEU A 67 -11.47 8.95 -3.84
N ILE A 68 -10.25 9.16 -3.33
CA ILE A 68 -9.08 8.38 -3.69
C ILE A 68 -8.64 7.58 -2.49
N GLN A 69 -8.64 6.26 -2.66
CA GLN A 69 -8.32 5.31 -1.62
C GLN A 69 -7.19 4.42 -2.12
N ASN A 70 -5.95 4.71 -1.71
CA ASN A 70 -4.78 3.91 -2.03
C ASN A 70 -4.05 3.48 -0.75
N ALA A 71 -3.59 2.24 -0.79
CA ALA A 71 -3.30 1.42 0.35
C ALA A 71 -2.25 0.38 -0.09
N THR A 72 -1.04 0.41 0.49
CA THR A 72 0.01 -0.55 0.15
C THR A 72 0.71 -1.02 1.42
N ILE A 73 0.68 -2.33 1.65
CA ILE A 73 1.39 -3.02 2.73
C ILE A 73 2.60 -3.73 2.13
N ILE A 74 3.78 -3.46 2.68
CA ILE A 74 5.04 -4.10 2.25
C ILE A 74 5.61 -4.89 3.42
N ASN A 75 5.66 -6.21 3.27
CA ASN A 75 6.32 -7.12 4.21
C ASN A 75 7.67 -7.53 3.64
N VAL A 76 8.77 -7.18 4.32
CA VAL A 76 10.13 -7.59 3.95
C VAL A 76 10.74 -8.48 5.03
N GLN A 77 11.23 -9.64 4.63
CA GLN A 77 12.02 -10.54 5.48
C GLN A 77 13.40 -10.70 4.86
N PHE A 78 14.43 -10.23 5.56
CA PHE A 78 15.82 -10.45 5.17
C PHE A 78 16.32 -11.73 5.84
N LYS A 79 16.77 -12.69 5.05
CA LYS A 79 17.48 -13.88 5.54
C LYS A 79 18.97 -13.73 5.21
N PRO A 80 19.87 -14.05 6.15
CA PRO A 80 21.31 -14.01 5.92
C PRO A 80 21.77 -15.01 4.86
#